data_AF-A0A662V6J4-F1
#
_entry.id   AF-A0A662V6J4-F1
#
_cell.length_a   1.000
_cell.length_b   1.000
_cell.length_c   1.000
_cell.angle_alpha   90.00
_cell.angle_beta   90.00
_cell.angle_gamma   90.00
#
_symmetry.space_group_name_H-M   'P 1'
#
loop_
_entity.id
_entity.type
_entity.pdbx_description
1 polymer ?
#
loop_
_entity_poly.entity_id
_entity_poly.type
_entity_poly.pdbx_seq_one_letter_code
_entity_poly.pdbx_strand_id
1 'polypeptide(L)'
;MSKKISILNLEGLALNGLIKSYSVVNCDEENKVKIVAQTELGEEVETPCFDKVRLSTIMRILESYKAWGKSILTKEAVEIFIIEEERREE
;
A
#
# COMPACT_ATOMS: atom_id res chain seq x y z
N MET A 1 1.74 -17.25 3.45
CA MET A 1 0.78 -16.66 4.40
C MET A 1 0.87 -15.16 4.26
N SER A 2 -0.24 -14.49 3.99
CA SER A 2 -0.32 -13.04 3.90
C SER A 2 -0.09 -12.39 5.28
N LYS A 3 0.74 -11.35 5.34
CA LYS A 3 1.01 -10.61 6.59
C LYS A 3 -0.17 -9.68 6.90
N LYS A 4 -0.75 -9.80 8.09
CA LYS A 4 -1.85 -8.92 8.51
C LYS A 4 -1.34 -7.51 8.85
N ILE A 5 -1.96 -6.50 8.26
CA ILE A 5 -1.65 -5.07 8.49
C ILE A 5 -2.93 -4.26 8.70
N SER A 6 -2.84 -3.13 9.39
CA SER A 6 -3.99 -2.21 9.51
C SER A 6 -4.29 -1.52 8.17
N ILE A 7 -5.48 -0.95 8.03
CA ILE A 7 -5.86 -0.13 6.87
C ILE A 7 -4.92 1.09 6.76
N LEU A 8 -4.60 1.73 7.89
CA LEU A 8 -3.64 2.84 7.95
C LEU A 8 -2.25 2.45 7.43
N ASN A 9 -1.77 1.24 7.76
CA ASN A 9 -0.49 0.77 7.24
C ASN A 9 -0.56 0.51 5.74
N LEU A 10 -1.69 -0.02 5.24
CA LEU A 10 -1.90 -0.20 3.80
C LEU A 10 -1.92 1.16 3.08
N GLU A 11 -2.59 2.16 3.63
CA GLU A 11 -2.59 3.54 3.10
C GLU A 11 -1.18 4.13 3.09
N GLY A 12 -0.39 3.91 4.15
CA GLY A 12 1.02 4.29 4.19
C GLY A 12 1.86 3.64 3.08
N LEU A 13 1.67 2.35 2.82
CA LEU A 13 2.33 1.67 1.70
C LEU A 13 1.91 2.27 0.35
N ALA A 14 0.63 2.59 0.16
CA ALA A 14 0.14 3.22 -1.05
C ALA A 14 0.75 4.60 -1.28
N LEU A 15 0.82 5.42 -0.22
CA LEU A 15 1.37 6.78 -0.25
C LEU A 15 2.84 6.79 -0.68
N ASN A 16 3.61 5.81 -0.22
CA ASN A 16 5.02 5.65 -0.57
C ASN A 16 5.24 4.91 -1.90
N GLY A 17 4.19 4.64 -2.67
CA GLY A 17 4.30 3.94 -3.96
C GLY A 17 4.76 2.48 -3.85
N LEU A 18 4.65 1.87 -2.67
CA LEU A 18 5.14 0.51 -2.39
C LEU A 18 4.10 -0.58 -2.69
N ILE A 19 2.92 -0.21 -3.21
CA ILE A 19 1.87 -1.17 -3.61
C ILE A 19 1.89 -1.34 -5.13
N LYS A 20 2.21 -2.57 -5.55
CA LYS A 20 2.14 -3.00 -6.94
C LYS A 20 0.71 -3.16 -7.40
N SER A 21 -0.06 -3.97 -6.68
CA SER A 21 -1.46 -4.27 -6.96
C SER A 21 -2.23 -4.60 -5.69
N TYR A 22 -3.54 -4.42 -5.71
CA TYR A 22 -4.42 -4.83 -4.63
C TYR A 22 -5.76 -5.33 -5.16
N SER A 23 -6.45 -6.13 -4.36
CA SER A 23 -7.76 -6.69 -4.66
C SER A 23 -8.65 -6.69 -3.42
N VAL A 24 -9.96 -6.64 -3.64
CA VAL A 24 -10.96 -6.70 -2.58
C VAL A 24 -11.52 -8.11 -2.51
N VAL A 25 -11.52 -8.70 -1.31
CA VAL A 25 -11.99 -10.06 -1.06
C VAL A 25 -13.12 -10.01 -0.04
N ASN A 26 -14.21 -10.72 -0.30
CA ASN A 26 -15.30 -10.86 0.68
C ASN A 26 -14.85 -11.75 1.84
N CYS A 27 -15.21 -11.37 3.06
CA CYS A 27 -15.03 -12.22 4.22
C CYS A 27 -16.24 -13.15 4.40
N ASP A 28 -16.12 -14.14 5.29
CA ASP A 28 -17.22 -15.07 5.61
C ASP A 28 -18.40 -14.35 6.30
N GLU A 29 -18.13 -13.22 6.95
CA GLU A 29 -19.14 -12.36 7.57
C GLU A 29 -19.88 -11.49 6.54
N GLU A 30 -21.21 -11.41 6.66
CA GLU A 30 -22.04 -10.63 5.77
C GLU A 30 -21.63 -9.14 5.77
N ASN A 31 -21.59 -8.53 4.59
CA ASN A 31 -21.21 -7.12 4.38
C ASN A 31 -19.79 -6.75 4.86
N LYS A 32 -18.91 -7.73 5.12
CA LYS A 32 -17.51 -7.46 5.42
C LYS A 32 -16.58 -7.84 4.26
N VAL A 33 -15.57 -7.02 4.08
CA VAL A 33 -14.54 -7.18 3.06
C VAL A 33 -13.17 -6.97 3.68
N LYS A 34 -12.14 -7.53 3.05
CA LYS A 34 -10.74 -7.20 3.32
C LYS A 34 -10.04 -6.82 2.02
N ILE A 35 -8.91 -6.13 2.14
CA ILE A 35 -8.04 -5.82 1.01
C ILE A 35 -6.80 -6.69 1.11
N VAL A 36 -6.46 -7.35 0.01
CA VAL A 36 -5.22 -8.11 -0.15
C VAL A 36 -4.36 -7.36 -1.16
N ALA A 37 -3.13 -7.02 -0.77
CA ALA A 37 -2.21 -6.24 -1.58
C ALA A 37 -0.87 -6.95 -1.75
N GLN A 38 -0.28 -6.76 -2.92
CA GLN A 38 1.07 -7.18 -3.24
C GLN A 38 1.98 -5.94 -3.23
N THR A 39 3.05 -5.98 -2.45
CA THR A 39 4.04 -4.92 -2.41
C THR A 39 5.01 -5.00 -3.59
N GLU A 40 5.72 -3.92 -3.89
CA GLU A 40 6.80 -3.92 -4.90
C GLU A 40 7.95 -4.88 -4.54
N LEU A 41 8.10 -5.22 -3.26
CA LEU A 41 9.08 -6.20 -2.75
C LEU A 41 8.60 -7.66 -2.85
N GLY A 42 7.42 -7.90 -3.42
CA GLY A 42 6.85 -9.24 -3.61
C GLY A 42 6.17 -9.82 -2.36
N GLU A 43 6.03 -9.04 -1.29
CA GLU A 43 5.30 -9.47 -0.10
C GLU A 43 3.78 -9.36 -0.32
N GLU A 44 3.04 -10.32 0.22
CA GLU A 44 1.58 -10.27 0.26
C GLU A 44 1.12 -9.83 1.66
N VAL A 45 0.32 -8.77 1.71
CA VAL A 45 -0.26 -8.22 2.93
C VAL A 45 -1.77 -8.20 2.85
N GLU A 46 -2.45 -8.35 3.99
CA GLU A 46 -3.91 -8.30 4.05
C GLU A 46 -4.41 -7.46 5.22
N THR A 47 -5.55 -6.80 5.03
CA THR A 47 -6.23 -6.09 6.12
C THR A 47 -7.11 -7.04 6.93
N PRO A 48 -7.44 -6.72 8.19
CA PRO A 48 -8.62 -7.26 8.86
C PRO A 48 -9.89 -7.04 8.02
N CYS A 49 -10.89 -7.88 8.25
CA CYS A 49 -12.23 -7.67 7.69
C CYS A 49 -12.85 -6.39 8.28
N PHE A 50 -13.42 -5.56 7.42
CA PHE A 50 -14.08 -4.31 7.78
C PHE A 50 -15.40 -4.13 7.01
N ASP A 51 -16.24 -3.22 7.49
CA ASP A 51 -17.55 -2.97 6.88
C ASP A 51 -17.43 -2.42 5.46
N LYS A 52 -18.13 -3.07 4.51
CA LYS A 52 -18.13 -2.71 3.09
C LYS A 52 -18.53 -1.25 2.84
N VAL A 53 -19.26 -0.63 3.75
CA VAL A 53 -19.63 0.80 3.69
C VAL A 53 -18.40 1.71 3.61
N ARG A 54 -17.25 1.31 4.20
CA ARG A 54 -16.00 2.09 4.16
C ARG A 54 -15.16 1.86 2.90
N LEU A 55 -15.49 0.84 2.11
CA LEU A 55 -14.66 0.38 0.99
C LEU A 55 -14.44 1.47 -0.06
N SER A 56 -15.50 2.18 -0.45
CA SER A 56 -15.43 3.22 -1.48
C SER A 56 -14.45 4.35 -1.10
N THR A 57 -14.51 4.79 0.16
CA THR A 57 -13.59 5.80 0.70
C THR A 57 -12.15 5.30 0.70
N ILE A 58 -11.91 4.08 1.19
CA ILE A 58 -10.56 3.49 1.23
C ILE A 58 -10.00 3.35 -0.18
N MET A 59 -10.76 2.82 -1.14
CA MET A 59 -10.32 2.70 -2.53
C MET A 59 -9.95 4.05 -3.13
N ARG A 60 -10.73 5.10 -2.87
CA ARG A 60 -10.43 6.45 -3.37
C ARG A 60 -9.13 7.01 -2.77
N ILE A 61 -8.85 6.71 -1.50
CA ILE A 61 -7.59 7.09 -0.84
C ILE A 61 -6.43 6.33 -1.48
N LEU A 62 -6.54 5.00 -1.62
CA LEU A 62 -5.49 4.16 -2.21
C LEU A 62 -5.14 4.58 -3.65
N GLU A 63 -6.14 4.88 -4.49
CA GLU A 63 -5.89 5.37 -5.85
C GLU A 63 -5.24 6.76 -5.86
N SER A 64 -5.73 7.68 -5.02
CA SER A 64 -5.13 9.02 -4.89
C SER A 64 -3.67 8.93 -4.44
N TYR A 65 -3.39 8.08 -3.47
CA TYR A 65 -2.05 7.86 -2.92
C TYR A 65 -1.13 7.14 -3.91
N LYS A 66 -1.64 6.17 -4.67
CA LYS A 66 -0.86 5.51 -5.72
C LYS A 66 -0.48 6.48 -6.84
N ALA A 67 -1.39 7.38 -7.21
CA ALA A 67 -1.10 8.45 -8.17
C ALA A 67 -0.07 9.45 -7.63
N TRP A 68 -0.22 9.86 -6.36
CA TRP A 68 0.72 10.77 -5.67
C TRP A 68 2.11 10.15 -5.46
N GLY A 69 2.20 8.93 -4.96
CA GLY A 69 3.48 8.23 -4.73
C GLY A 69 4.31 8.11 -6.00
N LYS A 70 3.67 7.83 -7.15
CA LYS A 70 4.33 7.84 -8.46
C LYS A 70 4.84 9.22 -8.90
N SER A 71 4.24 10.31 -8.41
CA SER A 71 4.67 11.67 -8.72
C SER A 71 5.79 12.18 -7.80
N ILE A 72 5.89 11.66 -6.57
CA ILE A 72 6.91 12.04 -5.60
C ILE A 72 8.20 11.24 -5.82
N LEU A 73 8.09 9.94 -6.11
CA LEU A 73 9.22 9.10 -6.50
C LEU A 73 9.45 9.24 -8.01
N THR A 74 9.90 10.41 -8.45
CA THR A 74 10.59 10.50 -9.75
C THR A 74 11.92 9.74 -9.64
N LYS A 75 12.37 9.11 -10.74
CA LYS A 75 13.66 8.37 -10.76
C LYS A 75 14.82 9.19 -10.20
N GLU A 76 14.79 10.50 -10.40
CA GLU A 76 15.77 11.46 -9.89
C GLU A 76 15.80 11.54 -8.35
N ALA A 77 14.65 11.45 -7.67
CA ALA A 77 14.61 11.46 -6.20
C ALA A 77 15.18 10.16 -5.61
N VAL A 78 14.95 9.02 -6.27
CA VAL A 78 15.46 7.71 -5.83
C VAL A 78 16.99 7.64 -5.92
N GLU A 79 17.58 8.15 -7.00
CA GLU A 79 19.04 8.19 -7.15
C GLU A 79 19.72 9.05 -6.07
N ILE A 80 19.13 10.18 -5.70
CA ILE A 80 19.67 11.05 -4.64
C ILE A 80 19.68 10.33 -3.28
N PHE A 81 18.59 9.63 -2.94
CA PHE A 81 18.52 8.89 -1.68
C PHE A 81 19.54 7.74 -1.59
N ILE A 82 19.74 6.99 -2.68
CA ILE A 82 20.75 5.92 -2.73
C ILE A 82 22.16 6.48 -2.50
N ILE A 83 22.50 7.58 -3.17
CA ILE A 83 23.82 8.22 -3.04
C ILE A 83 24.05 8.74 -1.61
N GLU A 84 23.00 9.26 -0.95
CA GLU A 84 23.13 9.74 0.43
C GLU A 84 23.21 8.62 1.47
N GLU A 85 22.56 7.47 1.25
CA GLU A 85 22.70 6.28 2.12
C GLU A 85 24.10 5.69 2.03
N GLU A 86 24.65 5.47 0.83
CA GLU A 86 26.00 4.93 0.66
C GLU A 86 27.07 5.83 1.31
N ARG A 87 26.92 7.16 1.23
CA ARG A 87 27.86 8.11 1.85
C ARG A 87 27.77 8.17 3.39
N ARG A 88 26.72 7.61 4.00
CA ARG A 88 26.60 7.52 5.47
C ARG A 88 27.15 6.22 6.04
N GLU A 89 27.37 5.21 5.21
CA GLU A 89 27.93 3.91 5.61
C GLU A 89 29.45 3.81 5.45
N GLU A 90 30.10 4.83 4.86
CA GLU A 90 31.56 5.07 4.87
C GLU A 90 32.03 5.92 6.06
#